data_AF-A0A962I0J0-F1
#
_entry.id   AF-A0A962I0J0-F1
#
_cell.length_a   1.000
_cell.length_b   1.000
_cell.length_c   1.000
_cell.angle_alpha   90.00
_cell.angle_beta   90.00
_cell.angle_gamma   90.00
#
_symmetry.space_group_name_H-M   'P 1'
#
loop_
_entity.id
_entity.type
_entity.pdbx_description
1 polymer ?
#
loop_
_entity_poly.entity_id
_entity_poly.type
_entity_poly.pdbx_seq_one_letter_code
_entity_poly.pdbx_strand_id
1 'polypeptide(L)'
;MSERGVAREALSQLTKVMPFSVEAEQALIGGLMLVDEAFDRVTGRVRGDDFHRHDHALIFNAINELKERSQPADPITVAELLERQHKLEDAGGL
;
A
#
# COMPACT_ATOMS: atom_id res chain seq x y z
N MET A 1 -31.92 31.25 5.73
CA MET A 1 -30.77 30.32 5.74
C MET A 1 -29.88 30.68 4.55
N SER A 2 -28.62 31.02 4.79
CA SER A 2 -27.72 31.55 3.75
C SER A 2 -27.10 30.44 2.91
N GLU A 3 -27.11 30.59 1.57
CA GLU A 3 -26.45 29.70 0.60
C GLU A 3 -24.95 29.46 0.90
N ARG A 4 -24.32 30.38 1.64
CA ARG A 4 -22.94 30.24 2.13
C ARG A 4 -22.74 29.12 3.15
N GLY A 5 -23.79 28.74 3.88
CA GLY A 5 -23.76 27.62 4.83
C GLY A 5 -23.82 26.27 4.12
N VAL A 6 -24.67 26.16 3.10
CA VAL A 6 -24.85 24.94 2.29
C VAL A 6 -23.56 24.60 1.52
N ALA A 7 -22.86 25.61 0.99
CA ALA A 7 -21.60 25.41 0.30
C ALA A 7 -20.47 24.88 1.21
N ARG A 8 -20.38 25.34 2.48
CA ARG A 8 -19.40 24.83 3.45
C ARG A 8 -19.70 23.40 3.89
N GLU A 9 -20.97 23.06 4.06
CA GLU A 9 -21.43 21.71 4.39
C GLU A 9 -21.10 20.73 3.25
N ALA A 10 -21.39 21.12 2.00
CA ALA A 10 -21.09 20.32 0.81
C ALA A 10 -19.58 20.13 0.61
N LEU A 11 -18.76 21.18 0.85
CA LEU A 11 -17.30 21.08 0.80
C LEU A 11 -16.77 20.12 1.88
N SER A 12 -17.33 20.17 3.10
CA SER A 12 -17.00 19.25 4.19
C SER A 12 -17.38 17.80 3.90
N GLN A 13 -18.46 17.57 3.15
CA GLN A 13 -18.85 16.22 2.71
C GLN A 13 -18.00 15.70 1.55
N LEU A 14 -17.47 16.60 0.71
CA LEU A 14 -16.51 16.28 -0.35
C LEU A 14 -15.08 16.03 0.18
N THR A 15 -14.71 16.62 1.33
CA THR A 15 -13.38 16.48 1.95
C THR A 15 -13.37 15.51 3.13
N LYS A 16 -14.28 14.53 3.19
CA LYS A 16 -14.14 13.41 4.13
C LYS A 16 -12.95 12.57 3.66
N VAL A 17 -11.74 12.98 4.07
CA VAL A 17 -10.52 12.19 3.89
C VAL A 17 -10.82 10.79 4.39
N MET A 18 -10.74 9.81 3.49
CA MET A 18 -10.84 8.40 3.86
C MET A 18 -9.79 8.16 4.96
N PRO A 19 -10.16 7.59 6.11
CA PRO A 19 -9.20 7.34 7.17
C PRO A 19 -8.09 6.42 6.63
N PHE A 20 -6.85 6.86 6.74
CA PHE A 20 -5.66 6.09 6.39
C PHE A 20 -4.69 6.08 7.57
N SER A 21 -3.79 5.11 7.60
CA SER A 21 -2.66 5.09 8.54
C SER A 21 -1.41 4.58 7.83
N VAL A 22 -0.44 5.48 7.67
CA VAL A 22 0.85 5.17 7.06
C VAL A 22 1.61 4.15 7.92
N GLU A 23 1.48 4.23 9.24
CA GLU A 23 2.10 3.32 10.18
C GLU A 23 1.53 1.90 10.05
N ALA A 24 0.22 1.77 9.84
CA ALA A 24 -0.42 0.47 9.61
C ALA A 24 0.03 -0.15 8.28
N GLU A 25 0.16 0.66 7.22
CA GLU A 25 0.69 0.22 5.93
C GLU A 25 2.14 -0.28 6.06
N GLN A 26 3.00 0.48 6.74
CA GLN A 26 4.39 0.09 7.01
C GLN A 26 4.47 -1.19 7.85
N ALA A 27 3.65 -1.31 8.89
CA ALA A 27 3.61 -2.49 9.74
C ALA A 27 3.13 -3.74 8.98
N LEU A 28 2.17 -3.58 8.08
CA LEU A 28 1.71 -4.66 7.19
C LEU A 28 2.83 -5.11 6.26
N ILE A 29 3.46 -4.18 5.54
CA ILE A 29 4.56 -4.47 4.61
C ILE A 29 5.71 -5.16 5.35
N GLY A 30 6.17 -4.57 6.46
CA GLY A 30 7.24 -5.15 7.27
C GLY A 30 6.89 -6.53 7.81
N GLY A 31 5.65 -6.73 8.26
CA GLY A 31 5.16 -8.03 8.74
C GLY A 31 5.18 -9.10 7.64
N LEU A 32 4.78 -8.76 6.42
CA LEU A 32 4.79 -9.67 5.26
C LEU A 32 6.21 -10.05 4.82
N MET A 33 7.18 -9.13 4.97
CA MET A 33 8.60 -9.40 4.66
C MET A 33 9.30 -10.24 5.73
N LEU A 34 8.76 -10.31 6.96
CA LEU A 34 9.37 -11.01 8.11
C LEU A 34 8.77 -12.40 8.37
N VAL A 35 7.46 -12.58 8.11
CA VAL A 35 6.73 -13.81 8.45
C VAL A 35 6.08 -14.36 7.19
N ASP A 36 6.62 -15.45 6.66
CA ASP A 36 6.22 -16.01 5.37
C ASP A 36 4.74 -16.43 5.34
N GLU A 37 4.24 -16.96 6.46
CA GLU A 37 2.85 -17.41 6.66
C GLU A 37 1.87 -16.25 6.85
N ALA A 38 2.35 -15.01 7.05
CA ALA A 38 1.46 -13.86 7.19
C ALA A 38 0.73 -13.53 5.88
N PHE A 39 1.30 -13.92 4.74
CA PHE A 39 0.72 -13.67 3.43
C PHE A 39 -0.66 -14.30 3.26
N ASP A 40 -0.83 -15.56 3.67
CA ASP A 40 -2.08 -16.31 3.54
C ASP A 40 -3.24 -15.67 4.33
N ARG A 41 -2.93 -14.88 5.35
CA ARG A 41 -3.91 -14.15 6.15
C ARG A 41 -4.39 -12.86 5.50
N VAL A 42 -3.58 -12.31 4.59
CA VAL A 42 -3.77 -10.99 3.97
C VAL A 42 -4.27 -11.13 2.53
N THR A 43 -3.82 -12.16 1.83
CA THR A 43 -4.20 -12.43 0.43
C THR A 43 -5.73 -12.47 0.27
N GLY A 44 -6.22 -11.84 -0.80
CA GLY A 44 -7.65 -11.68 -1.08
C GLY A 44 -8.41 -10.70 -0.18
N ARG A 45 -7.79 -10.17 0.89
CA ARG A 45 -8.40 -9.16 1.80
C ARG A 45 -7.86 -7.76 1.58
N VAL A 46 -6.60 -7.64 1.18
CA VAL A 46 -5.92 -6.37 0.92
C VAL A 46 -5.40 -6.37 -0.51
N ARG A 47 -5.58 -5.26 -1.21
CA ARG A 47 -5.09 -4.99 -2.56
C ARG A 47 -4.14 -3.79 -2.53
N GLY A 48 -3.27 -3.67 -3.53
CA GLY A 48 -2.38 -2.51 -3.65
C GLY A 48 -3.15 -1.18 -3.66
N ASP A 49 -4.34 -1.16 -4.28
CA ASP A 49 -5.20 0.03 -4.36
C ASP A 49 -5.81 0.45 -3.00
N ASP A 50 -5.71 -0.39 -1.95
CA ASP A 50 -6.16 -0.04 -0.60
C ASP A 50 -5.14 0.82 0.16
N PHE A 51 -3.90 0.92 -0.33
CA PHE A 51 -2.86 1.75 0.26
C PHE A 51 -3.05 3.22 -0.12
N HIS A 52 -2.88 4.10 0.86
CA HIS A 52 -2.94 5.54 0.64
C HIS A 52 -1.70 6.04 -0.11
N ARG A 53 -0.52 5.51 0.22
CA ARG A 53 0.72 5.89 -0.47
C ARG A 53 0.99 4.99 -1.67
N HIS A 54 1.33 5.62 -2.78
CA HIS A 54 1.63 4.92 -4.01
C HIS A 54 2.87 4.01 -3.90
N ASP A 55 3.93 4.49 -3.25
CA ASP A 55 5.15 3.70 -3.01
C ASP A 55 4.85 2.42 -2.21
N HIS A 56 4.03 2.51 -1.17
CA HIS A 56 3.58 1.36 -0.40
C HIS A 56 2.76 0.38 -1.24
N ALA A 57 1.88 0.88 -2.12
CA ALA A 57 1.13 0.05 -3.05
C ALA A 57 2.08 -0.72 -4.00
N LEU A 58 3.14 -0.06 -4.49
CA LEU A 58 4.16 -0.70 -5.35
C LEU A 58 4.87 -1.83 -4.61
N ILE A 59 5.31 -1.58 -3.37
CA ILE A 59 5.98 -2.58 -2.53
C ILE A 59 5.06 -3.77 -2.25
N PHE A 60 3.81 -3.52 -1.86
CA PHE A 60 2.84 -4.59 -1.60
C PHE A 60 2.55 -5.43 -2.83
N ASN A 61 2.42 -4.80 -4.00
CA ASN A 61 2.20 -5.53 -5.26
C ASN A 61 3.40 -6.39 -5.65
N ALA A 62 4.63 -5.91 -5.40
CA ALA A 62 5.84 -6.72 -5.60
C ALA A 62 5.87 -7.94 -4.65
N ILE A 63 5.51 -7.75 -3.38
CA ILE A 63 5.35 -8.86 -2.42
C ILE A 63 4.32 -9.88 -2.93
N ASN A 64 3.15 -9.44 -3.38
CA ASN A 64 2.12 -10.33 -3.95
C ASN A 64 2.66 -11.12 -5.15
N GLU A 65 3.32 -10.47 -6.11
CA GLU A 65 3.87 -11.13 -7.29
C GLU A 65 4.91 -12.21 -6.93
N LEU A 66 5.80 -11.92 -5.97
CA LEU A 66 6.79 -12.89 -5.49
C LEU A 66 6.10 -14.08 -4.82
N LYS A 67 5.13 -13.83 -3.94
CA LYS A 67 4.43 -14.87 -3.18
C LYS A 67 3.55 -15.74 -4.07
N GLU A 68 2.89 -15.17 -5.08
CA GLU A 68 2.16 -15.91 -6.11
C GLU A 68 3.09 -16.83 -6.92
N ARG A 69 4.36 -16.45 -7.08
CA ARG A 69 5.40 -17.27 -7.72
C ARG A 69 6.11 -18.23 -6.76
N SER A 70 5.64 -18.33 -5.51
CA SER A 70 6.29 -19.12 -4.45
C SER A 70 7.75 -18.71 -4.22
N GLN A 71 8.06 -17.41 -4.35
CA GLN A 71 9.36 -16.81 -4.10
C GLN A 71 9.36 -16.07 -2.75
N PRO A 72 10.51 -15.98 -2.06
CA PRO A 72 10.63 -15.15 -0.86
C PRO A 72 10.35 -13.69 -1.19
N ALA A 73 9.78 -12.96 -0.23
CA ALA A 73 9.44 -11.54 -0.36
C ALA A 73 10.13 -10.71 0.73
N ASP A 74 11.40 -10.99 0.99
CA ASP A 74 12.26 -10.17 1.86
C ASP A 74 12.64 -8.83 1.17
N PRO A 75 13.22 -7.85 1.91
CA PRO A 75 13.52 -6.53 1.36
C PRO A 75 14.45 -6.54 0.14
N ILE A 76 15.40 -7.47 0.06
CA ILE A 76 16.36 -7.55 -1.05
C ILE A 76 15.62 -8.07 -2.28
N THR A 77 14.91 -9.19 -2.15
CA THR A 77 14.17 -9.80 -3.27
C THR A 77 13.09 -8.86 -3.82
N VAL A 78 12.41 -8.11 -2.94
CA VAL A 78 11.43 -7.09 -3.35
C VAL A 78 12.09 -5.93 -4.10
N ALA A 79 13.23 -5.43 -3.62
CA ALA A 79 13.97 -4.37 -4.32
C ALA A 79 14.45 -4.82 -5.70
N GLU A 80 14.98 -6.04 -5.83
CA GLU A 80 15.41 -6.61 -7.12
C GLU A 80 14.23 -6.72 -8.11
N LEU A 81 13.05 -7.15 -7.65
CA LEU A 81 11.86 -7.19 -8.51
C LEU A 81 11.45 -5.79 -8.95
N LEU A 82 11.42 -4.82 -8.04
CA LEU A 82 11.08 -3.43 -8.35
C LEU A 82 12.08 -2.79 -9.32
N GLU A 83 13.37 -3.06 -9.16
CA GLU A 83 14.43 -2.60 -10.07
C GLU A 83 14.22 -3.16 -11.48
N ARG A 84 13.98 -4.47 -11.59
CA ARG A 84 13.67 -5.14 -12.88
C ARG A 84 12.42 -4.59 -13.56
N GLN A 85 11.48 -4.04 -12.78
CA GLN A 85 10.27 -3.38 -13.30
C GLN A 85 10.44 -1.89 -13.55
N HIS A 86 11.63 -1.32 -13.29
CA HIS A 86 11.91 0.12 -13.34
C HIS A 86 11.03 0.96 -12.39
N LYS A 87 10.69 0.40 -11.22
CA LYS A 87 9.82 1.02 -10.20
C LYS A 87 10.50 1.26 -8.85
N LEU A 88 11.77 0.88 -8.69
CA LEU A 88 12.47 0.98 -7.40
C LEU A 88 12.52 2.42 -6.88
N GLU A 89 12.86 3.38 -7.74
CA GLU A 89 12.90 4.80 -7.38
C GLU A 89 11.50 5.32 -6.97
N ASP A 90 10.45 4.89 -7.69
CA ASP A 90 9.05 5.26 -7.36
C ASP A 90 8.58 4.63 -6.05
N ALA A 91 9.20 3.53 -5.62
CA ALA A 91 8.95 2.85 -4.35
C ALA A 91 9.79 3.40 -3.19
N GLY A 92 10.60 4.44 -3.41
CA GLY A 92 11.40 5.10 -2.37
C GLY A 92 12.89 4.76 -2.40
N GLY A 93 13.35 3.95 -3.35
CA GLY A 93 14.75 3.55 -3.46
C GLY A 93 15.20 2.52 -2.43
N LEU A 94 16.52 2.37 -2.31
CA LEU A 94 17.21 1.46 -1.38
C LEU A 94 17.91 2.25 -0.28
#